data_AF-A0A1V3WRS3-F1
#
_entry.id   AF-A0A1V3WRS3-F1
#
_cell.length_a   1.000
_cell.length_b   1.000
_cell.length_c   1.000
_cell.angle_alpha   90.00
_cell.angle_beta   90.00
_cell.angle_gamma   90.00
#
_symmetry.space_group_name_H-M   'P 1'
#
loop_
_entity.id
_entity.type
_entity.pdbx_description
1 polymer ?
#
loop_
_entity_poly.entity_id
_entity_poly.type
_entity_poly.pdbx_seq_one_letter_code
_entity_poly.pdbx_strand_id
1 'polypeptide(L)'
;MEALTARLAAAHAAALPAITAVVPPAADPVSIQTAAGFSTHGSAHAAVVAEGIEELGRSGIGVAESGVSYAAGDAAAAVTYSASGGWV
;
A
#
# COMPACT_ATOMS: atom_id res chain seq x y z
N MET A 1 -2.63 9.78 0.51
CA MET A 1 -2.20 8.38 0.29
C MET A 1 -0.69 8.25 0.26
N GLU A 2 0.04 9.11 -0.46
CA GLU A 2 1.50 9.11 -0.55
C GLU A 2 2.25 8.89 0.78
N ALA A 3 1.99 9.72 1.80
CA ALA A 3 2.67 9.60 3.10
C ALA A 3 2.39 8.26 3.81
N LEU A 4 1.20 7.69 3.63
CA LEU A 4 0.85 6.39 4.20
C LEU A 4 1.58 5.26 3.46
N THR A 5 1.61 5.30 2.12
CA THR A 5 2.34 4.34 1.30
C THR A 5 3.84 4.37 1.61
N ALA A 6 4.42 5.56 1.76
CA ALA A 6 5.82 5.73 2.14
C ALA A 6 6.12 5.16 3.54
N ARG A 7 5.24 5.43 4.52
CA ARG A 7 5.37 4.85 5.86
C ARG A 7 5.27 3.32 5.84
N LEU A 8 4.35 2.76 5.05
CA LEU A 8 4.22 1.31 4.89
C LEU A 8 5.48 0.71 4.25
N ALA A 9 6.01 1.33 3.19
CA ALA A 9 7.25 0.90 2.54
C ALA A 9 8.44 0.89 3.51
N ALA A 10 8.59 1.94 4.31
CA ALA A 10 9.65 2.02 5.32
C ALA A 10 9.50 0.95 6.40
N ALA A 11 8.28 0.72 6.91
CA ALA A 11 8.03 -0.32 7.89
C ALA A 11 8.27 -1.72 7.32
N HIS A 12 7.87 -1.97 6.07
CA HIS A 12 8.11 -3.23 5.38
C HIS A 12 9.61 -3.50 5.21
N ALA A 13 10.36 -2.51 4.71
CA ALA A 13 11.81 -2.61 4.55
C ALA A 13 12.53 -2.90 5.88
N ALA A 14 12.09 -2.28 6.97
CA ALA A 14 12.65 -2.52 8.30
C ALA A 14 12.39 -3.94 8.82
N ALA A 15 11.29 -4.58 8.39
CA ALA A 15 10.93 -5.94 8.81
C ALA A 15 11.65 -7.03 8.00
N LEU A 16 12.14 -6.74 6.79
CA LEU A 16 12.73 -7.74 5.88
C LEU A 16 13.77 -8.64 6.55
N PRO A 17 14.81 -8.11 7.24
CA PRO A 17 15.85 -8.97 7.81
C PRO A 17 15.29 -9.97 8.84
N ALA A 18 14.27 -9.58 9.60
CA ALA A 18 13.67 -10.42 10.62
C ALA A 18 12.85 -11.58 10.03
N ILE A 19 12.23 -11.37 8.87
CA ILE A 19 11.31 -12.36 8.27
C ILE A 19 11.97 -13.22 7.18
N THR A 20 13.02 -12.72 6.52
CA THR A 20 13.67 -13.45 5.40
C THR A 20 14.96 -14.17 5.78
N ALA A 21 15.53 -13.89 6.96
CA ALA A 21 16.80 -14.45 7.40
C ALA A 21 16.69 -15.12 8.79
N VAL A 22 15.75 -16.06 8.92
CA VAL A 22 15.55 -16.79 10.17
C VAL A 22 16.71 -17.79 10.38
N VAL A 23 17.39 -17.66 11.51
CA VAL A 23 18.49 -18.55 11.91
C VAL A 23 17.94 -19.70 12.75
N PRO A 24 18.34 -20.96 12.50
CA PRO A 24 17.87 -22.09 13.29
C PRO A 24 18.36 -22.01 14.74
N PRO A 25 17.51 -22.35 15.73
CA PRO A 25 17.88 -22.30 17.15
C PRO A 25 18.83 -23.44 17.57
N ALA A 26 18.88 -24.53 16.80
CA ALA A 26 19.76 -25.69 17.01
C ALA A 26 20.12 -26.37 15.68
N ALA A 27 21.11 -27.26 15.72
CA ALA A 27 21.63 -27.96 14.53
C ALA A 27 20.85 -29.24 14.16
N ASP A 28 19.75 -29.55 14.85
CA ASP A 28 18.94 -30.71 14.49
C ASP A 28 18.15 -30.46 13.18
N PRO A 29 17.77 -31.52 12.45
CA PRO A 29 17.10 -31.38 11.15
C PRO A 29 15.79 -30.58 11.22
N VAL A 30 15.03 -30.67 12.31
CA VAL A 30 13.74 -29.97 12.44
C VAL A 30 13.97 -28.48 12.58
N SER A 31 14.92 -28.07 13.41
CA SER A 31 15.31 -26.66 13.58
C SER A 31 15.78 -26.02 12.27
N ILE A 32 16.66 -26.72 11.54
CA ILE A 32 17.18 -26.24 10.24
C ILE A 32 16.05 -26.11 9.22
N GLN A 33 15.22 -27.14 9.08
CA GLN A 33 14.16 -27.16 8.08
C GLN A 33 13.06 -26.14 8.38
N THR A 34 12.74 -25.94 9.65
CA THR A 34 11.78 -24.92 10.11
C THR A 34 12.28 -23.52 9.80
N ALA A 35 13.54 -23.20 10.12
CA ALA A 35 14.14 -21.89 9.82
C ALA A 35 14.21 -21.59 8.32
N ALA A 36 14.57 -22.59 7.51
CA ALA A 36 14.56 -22.48 6.06
C ALA A 36 13.13 -22.26 5.50
N GLY A 37 12.15 -22.98 6.03
CA GLY A 37 10.74 -22.83 5.68
C GLY A 37 10.21 -21.42 5.98
N PHE A 38 10.46 -20.90 7.19
CA PHE A 38 10.09 -19.54 7.56
C PHE A 38 10.77 -18.47 6.70
N SER A 39 12.07 -18.61 6.43
CA SER A 39 12.81 -17.68 5.57
C SER A 39 12.26 -17.63 4.14
N THR A 40 11.89 -18.80 3.59
CA THR A 40 11.27 -18.92 2.28
C THR A 40 9.89 -18.28 2.27
N HIS A 41 9.06 -18.60 3.26
CA HIS A 41 7.72 -18.01 3.39
C HIS A 41 7.79 -16.49 3.58
N GLY A 42 8.70 -16.00 4.42
CA GLY A 42 8.92 -14.57 4.63
C GLY A 42 9.36 -13.86 3.36
N SER A 43 10.21 -14.48 2.54
CA SER A 43 10.62 -13.94 1.24
C SER A 43 9.45 -13.87 0.24
N ALA A 44 8.61 -14.92 0.18
CA ALA A 44 7.42 -14.92 -0.65
C ALA A 44 6.41 -13.86 -0.21
N HIS A 45 6.18 -13.73 1.10
CA HIS A 45 5.33 -12.68 1.66
C HIS A 45 5.89 -11.29 1.36
N ALA A 46 7.20 -11.11 1.46
CA ALA A 46 7.85 -9.83 1.19
C ALA A 46 7.64 -9.34 -0.25
N ALA A 47 7.65 -10.25 -1.23
CA ALA A 47 7.35 -9.94 -2.62
C ALA A 47 5.89 -9.46 -2.80
N VAL A 48 4.93 -10.20 -2.24
CA VAL A 48 3.50 -9.84 -2.32
C VAL A 48 3.22 -8.49 -1.66
N VAL A 49 3.84 -8.20 -0.51
CA VAL A 49 3.67 -6.89 0.16
C VAL A 49 4.27 -5.77 -0.67
N ALA A 50 5.40 -5.99 -1.34
CA ALA A 50 6.00 -4.99 -2.23
C ALA A 50 5.06 -4.63 -3.40
N GLU A 51 4.45 -5.64 -4.04
CA GLU A 51 3.42 -5.42 -5.07
C GLU A 51 2.21 -4.65 -4.51
N GLY A 52 1.74 -5.01 -3.31
CA GLY A 52 0.64 -4.32 -2.66
C GLY A 52 0.93 -2.84 -2.33
N ILE A 53 2.17 -2.52 -1.93
CA ILE A 53 2.61 -1.14 -1.69
C ILE A 53 2.59 -0.34 -3.00
N GLU A 54 3.08 -0.93 -4.09
CA GLU A 54 3.07 -0.30 -5.41
C GLU A 54 1.64 0.00 -5.88
N GLU A 55 0.75 -0.98 -5.80
CA GLU A 55 -0.64 -0.82 -6.21
C GLU A 55 -1.39 0.19 -5.33
N LEU A 56 -1.13 0.20 -4.01
CA LEU A 56 -1.69 1.21 -3.12
C LEU A 56 -1.25 2.62 -3.52
N GLY A 57 0.00 2.79 -3.92
CA GLY A 57 0.53 4.05 -4.45
C GLY A 57 -0.20 4.49 -5.72
N ARG A 58 -0.35 3.58 -6.69
CA ARG A 58 -1.07 3.80 -7.95
C ARG A 58 -2.54 4.16 -7.71
N SER A 59 -3.23 3.39 -6.88
CA SER A 59 -4.61 3.67 -6.44
C SER A 59 -4.75 5.04 -5.80
N GLY A 60 -3.75 5.48 -5.02
CA GLY A 60 -3.72 6.81 -4.42
C GLY A 60 -3.75 7.96 -5.43
N ILE A 61 -3.13 7.79 -6.60
CA ILE A 61 -3.16 8.76 -7.70
C ILE A 61 -4.57 8.84 -8.28
N GLY A 62 -5.18 7.69 -8.61
CA GLY A 62 -6.53 7.65 -9.17
C GLY A 62 -7.60 8.25 -8.24
N VAL A 63 -7.46 8.06 -6.93
CA VAL A 63 -8.33 8.72 -5.93
C VAL A 63 -8.13 10.24 -5.92
N ALA A 64 -6.88 10.72 -6.02
CA ALA A 64 -6.59 12.15 -6.08
C ALA A 64 -7.17 12.81 -7.35
N GLU A 65 -6.99 12.18 -8.50
CA GLU A 65 -7.57 12.62 -9.78
C GLU A 65 -9.10 12.68 -9.71
N SER A 66 -9.71 11.64 -9.13
CA SER A 66 -11.16 11.60 -8.91
C SER A 66 -11.63 12.74 -8.01
N GLY A 67 -10.88 13.05 -6.94
CA GLY A 67 -11.16 14.18 -6.06
C GLY A 67 -11.16 15.54 -6.79
N VAL A 68 -10.18 15.76 -7.67
CA VAL A 68 -10.13 16.96 -8.52
C VAL A 68 -11.31 17.01 -9.48
N SER A 69 -11.63 15.88 -10.13
CA SER A 69 -12.75 15.78 -11.07
C SER A 69 -14.09 16.10 -10.42
N TYR A 70 -14.38 15.50 -9.25
CA TYR A 70 -15.61 15.78 -8.52
C TYR A 70 -15.68 17.24 -8.05
N ALA A 71 -14.60 17.79 -7.49
CA ALA A 71 -14.59 19.19 -7.07
C ALA A 71 -14.83 20.16 -8.24
N ALA A 72 -14.23 19.90 -9.40
CA ALA A 72 -14.45 20.70 -10.61
C ALA A 72 -15.88 20.56 -11.15
N GLY A 73 -16.42 19.34 -11.17
CA GLY A 73 -17.80 19.05 -11.58
C GLY A 73 -18.82 19.73 -10.67
N ASP A 74 -18.63 19.65 -9.35
CA ASP A 74 -19.49 20.29 -8.36
C ASP A 74 -19.49 21.82 -8.52
N ALA A 75 -18.31 22.42 -8.75
CA ALA A 75 -18.21 23.85 -9.02
C ALA A 75 -18.94 24.26 -10.30
N ALA A 76 -18.79 23.48 -11.39
CA ALA A 76 -19.48 23.74 -12.65
C ALA A 76 -21.01 23.59 -12.52
N ALA A 77 -21.47 22.58 -11.79
CA ALA A 77 -22.88 22.37 -11.49
C ALA A 77 -23.46 23.54 -10.67
N ALA A 78 -22.74 23.99 -9.64
CA ALA A 78 -23.15 25.12 -8.80
C ALA A 78 -23.28 26.43 -9.60
N VAL A 79 -22.32 26.71 -10.50
CA VAL A 79 -22.38 27.87 -11.42
C VAL A 79 -23.58 27.78 -12.33
N THR A 80 -23.80 26.61 -12.94
CA THR A 80 -24.93 26.38 -13.85
C THR A 80 -26.26 26.57 -13.15
N TYR A 81 -26.43 25.99 -11.96
CA TYR A 81 -27.64 26.12 -11.17
C TYR A 81 -27.91 27.57 -10.73
N SER A 82 -26.85 28.30 -10.34
CA SER A 82 -26.95 29.71 -9.98
C SER A 82 -27.34 30.57 -11.18
N ALA A 83 -26.75 30.31 -12.35
CA ALA A 83 -27.07 30.99 -13.60
C ALA A 83 -28.50 30.68 -14.09
N SER A 84 -29.02 29.49 -13.82
CA SER A 84 -30.41 29.13 -14.14
C SER A 84 -31.45 29.66 -13.15
N GLY A 85 -31.05 30.50 -12.19
CA GLY A 85 -31.98 31.09 -11.21
C GLY A 85 -32.39 30.13 -10.08
N GLY A 86 -31.59 29.10 -9.78
CA GLY A 86 -31.88 28.14 -8.73
C GLY A 86 -31.91 28.68 -7.28
N TRP A 87 -31.66 29.98 -7.09
CA TRP A 87 -31.69 30.66 -5.79
C TRP A 87 -32.73 31.78 -5.68
N VAL A 88 -33.79 31.75 -6.50
CA VAL A 88 -34.98 32.62 -6.37
C VAL A 88 -36.26 31.81 -6.18
#